data_AF-A0A3L7VQY6-F1
#
_entry.id   AF-A0A3L7VQY6-F1
#
_cell.length_a   1.000
_cell.length_b   1.000
_cell.length_c   1.000
_cell.angle_alpha   90.00
_cell.angle_beta   90.00
_cell.angle_gamma   90.00
#
_symmetry.space_group_name_H-M   'P 1'
#
loop_
_entity.id
_entity.type
_entity.pdbx_description
1 polymer ?
#
loop_
_entity_poly.entity_id
_entity_poly.type
_entity_poly.pdbx_seq_one_letter_code
_entity_poly.pdbx_strand_id
1 'polypeptide(L)'
;MIFRRLVIMLAFGVSAMLFAGSASSETPVERHGALRVESGRLVDQSGSPVVLRGMSLYWSQWGGHYYNAAAVRHLKSDWNVTVVRAAIAVDFDGYLANPEVEMAKAEAVIEAAIAEGLYVIVDWHAHEPHPAAAAAFF
;
A
#
# COMPACT_ATOMS: atom_id res chain seq x y z
N MET A 1 34.28 -59.16 19.03
CA MET A 1 34.89 -57.82 18.81
C MET A 1 34.14 -57.05 17.70
N ILE A 2 32.81 -56.94 17.56
CA ILE A 2 31.69 -56.42 18.39
C ILE A 2 31.77 -54.93 18.80
N PHE A 3 32.93 -54.24 18.77
CA PHE A 3 33.02 -52.85 19.27
C PHE A 3 33.58 -51.81 18.29
N ARG A 4 33.58 -52.09 16.98
CA ARG A 4 34.13 -51.18 15.95
C ARG A 4 33.13 -50.79 14.85
N ARG A 5 31.83 -50.87 15.11
CA ARG A 5 30.79 -50.40 14.18
C ARG A 5 29.89 -49.29 14.74
N LEU A 6 30.19 -48.77 15.93
CA LEU A 6 29.29 -47.87 16.67
C LEU A 6 29.76 -46.40 16.76
N VAL A 7 30.52 -45.90 15.80
CA VAL A 7 30.91 -44.47 15.75
C VAL A 7 30.61 -43.82 14.39
N ILE A 8 30.20 -44.58 13.36
CA ILE A 8 29.86 -44.05 12.03
C ILE A 8 28.33 -43.96 11.84
N MET A 9 27.60 -43.59 12.90
CA MET A 9 26.15 -43.32 12.83
C MET A 9 25.74 -42.12 13.69
N LEU A 10 26.65 -41.16 13.92
CA LEU A 10 26.36 -39.93 14.65
C LEU A 10 26.86 -38.67 13.96
N ALA A 11 26.98 -38.69 12.62
CA ALA A 11 27.39 -37.54 11.82
C ALA A 11 26.51 -37.31 10.58
N PHE A 12 25.26 -37.79 10.60
CA PHE A 12 24.32 -37.66 9.48
C PHE A 12 22.92 -37.16 9.89
N GLY A 13 22.81 -36.52 11.06
CA GLY A 13 21.51 -36.21 11.68
C GLY A 13 21.18 -34.74 11.92
N VAL A 14 22.03 -33.79 11.54
CA VAL A 14 21.77 -32.35 11.78
C VAL A 14 22.31 -31.51 10.61
N SER A 15 21.68 -31.60 9.44
CA SER A 15 21.85 -30.56 8.42
C SER A 15 20.69 -30.55 7.43
N ALA A 16 19.48 -30.47 7.96
CA ALA A 16 18.33 -29.97 7.21
C ALA A 16 17.60 -28.98 8.12
N MET A 17 18.33 -27.97 8.61
CA MET A 17 17.67 -26.73 9.00
C MET A 17 17.05 -26.17 7.72
N LEU A 18 15.75 -26.38 7.64
CA LEU A 18 14.85 -25.83 6.64
C LEU A 18 15.21 -24.36 6.46
N PHE A 19 15.76 -24.02 5.30
CA PHE A 19 15.62 -22.68 4.76
C PHE A 19 14.14 -22.52 4.41
N ALA A 20 13.30 -22.31 5.42
CA ALA A 20 12.02 -21.66 5.24
C ALA A 20 12.34 -20.22 4.86
N GLY A 21 12.68 -20.01 3.58
CA GLY A 21 12.69 -18.68 3.02
C GLY A 21 11.32 -18.08 3.33
N SER A 22 11.30 -16.96 4.04
CA SER A 22 10.10 -16.16 4.20
C SER A 22 9.60 -15.84 2.79
N ALA A 23 8.58 -16.56 2.33
CA ALA A 23 7.87 -16.18 1.13
C ALA A 23 7.29 -14.79 1.42
N SER A 24 7.91 -13.75 0.86
CA SER A 24 7.33 -12.43 0.86
C SER A 24 5.98 -12.58 0.18
N SER A 25 4.89 -12.33 0.93
CA SER A 25 3.57 -12.31 0.34
C SER A 25 3.57 -11.26 -0.77
N GLU A 26 3.24 -11.68 -1.99
CA GLU A 26 3.10 -10.81 -3.15
C GLU A 26 2.14 -9.65 -2.80
N THR A 27 2.62 -8.43 -3.01
CA THR A 27 1.86 -7.21 -2.71
C THR A 27 0.63 -7.08 -3.61
N PRO A 28 -0.40 -6.31 -3.20
CA PRO A 28 -1.56 -6.05 -4.05
C PRO A 28 -1.22 -5.57 -5.47
N VAL A 29 -0.24 -4.65 -5.60
CA VAL A 29 0.19 -4.12 -6.91
C VAL A 29 1.01 -5.14 -7.69
N GLU A 30 1.87 -5.94 -7.07
CA GLU A 30 2.59 -7.02 -7.79
C GLU A 30 1.61 -8.06 -8.34
N ARG A 31 0.59 -8.43 -7.54
CA ARG A 31 -0.43 -9.41 -7.90
C ARG A 31 -1.27 -8.99 -9.09
N HIS A 32 -1.72 -7.73 -9.11
CA HIS A 32 -2.74 -7.26 -10.06
C HIS A 32 -2.16 -6.30 -11.13
N GLY A 33 -1.05 -5.64 -10.89
CA GLY A 33 -0.43 -4.71 -11.83
C GLY A 33 -1.36 -3.54 -12.22
N ALA A 34 -1.32 -3.14 -13.48
CA ALA A 34 -2.13 -2.04 -14.00
C ALA A 34 -3.64 -2.40 -14.01
N LEU A 35 -4.45 -1.56 -13.40
CA LEU A 35 -5.91 -1.72 -13.36
C LEU A 35 -6.57 -1.02 -14.55
N ARG A 36 -7.72 -1.54 -14.98
CA ARG A 36 -8.56 -0.91 -16.01
C ARG A 36 -10.04 -1.24 -15.80
N VAL A 37 -10.92 -0.54 -16.50
CA VAL A 37 -12.36 -0.80 -16.48
C VAL A 37 -12.76 -1.56 -17.73
N GLU A 38 -13.41 -2.71 -17.56
CA GLU A 38 -14.00 -3.50 -18.63
C GLU A 38 -15.44 -3.85 -18.30
N SER A 39 -16.38 -3.54 -19.21
CA SER A 39 -17.79 -3.91 -19.07
C SER A 39 -18.39 -3.56 -17.70
N GLY A 40 -18.03 -2.39 -17.16
CA GLY A 40 -18.49 -1.90 -15.85
C GLY A 40 -17.81 -2.55 -14.63
N ARG A 41 -16.70 -3.27 -14.80
CA ARG A 41 -15.92 -3.89 -13.72
C ARG A 41 -14.48 -3.39 -13.70
N LEU A 42 -13.92 -3.29 -12.52
CA LEU A 42 -12.47 -3.13 -12.33
C LEU A 42 -11.80 -4.48 -12.57
N VAL A 43 -10.83 -4.52 -13.47
CA VAL A 43 -10.03 -5.70 -13.79
C VAL A 43 -8.54 -5.38 -13.68
N ASP A 44 -7.74 -6.42 -13.43
CA ASP A 44 -6.29 -6.34 -13.42
C ASP A 44 -5.67 -6.38 -14.82
N GLN A 45 -4.33 -6.37 -14.88
CA GLN A 45 -3.59 -6.35 -16.14
C GLN A 45 -3.83 -7.61 -17.00
N SER A 46 -4.30 -8.70 -16.41
CA SER A 46 -4.65 -9.95 -17.10
C SER A 46 -6.12 -9.99 -17.55
N GLY A 47 -6.94 -8.99 -17.18
CA GLY A 47 -8.39 -8.99 -17.41
C GLY A 47 -9.18 -9.73 -16.33
N SER A 48 -8.55 -10.11 -15.21
CA SER A 48 -9.24 -10.76 -14.10
C SER A 48 -9.91 -9.72 -13.20
N PRO A 49 -11.17 -9.91 -12.74
CA PRO A 49 -11.84 -8.95 -11.87
C PRO A 49 -11.12 -8.72 -10.53
N VAL A 50 -11.06 -7.45 -10.10
CA VAL A 50 -10.40 -7.03 -8.84
C VAL A 50 -11.40 -6.35 -7.91
N VAL A 51 -11.26 -6.62 -6.61
CA VAL A 51 -11.94 -5.88 -5.54
C VAL A 51 -10.89 -5.32 -4.59
N LEU A 52 -10.74 -4.00 -4.60
CA LEU A 52 -9.90 -3.30 -3.64
C LEU A 52 -10.67 -3.01 -2.36
N ARG A 53 -10.04 -3.23 -1.20
CA ARG A 53 -10.63 -2.95 0.12
C ARG A 53 -9.62 -2.15 0.94
N GLY A 54 -10.08 -1.10 1.60
CA GLY A 54 -9.17 -0.21 2.30
C GLY A 54 -9.83 0.92 3.05
N MET A 55 -8.99 1.87 3.44
CA MET A 55 -9.39 3.00 4.28
C MET A 55 -9.07 4.33 3.59
N SER A 56 -9.94 5.31 3.83
CA SER A 56 -9.61 6.71 3.61
C SER A 56 -8.98 7.27 4.86
N LEU A 57 -7.92 8.06 4.67
CA LEU A 57 -7.50 9.02 5.69
C LEU A 57 -8.58 10.11 5.82
N TYR A 58 -8.63 10.73 6.99
CA TYR A 58 -9.49 11.89 7.25
C TYR A 58 -8.96 13.11 6.48
N TRP A 59 -9.72 14.20 6.43
CA TRP A 59 -9.34 15.48 5.82
C TRP A 59 -7.89 15.88 6.14
N SER A 60 -7.07 16.13 5.12
CA SER A 60 -5.61 16.29 5.26
C SER A 60 -5.18 17.48 6.13
N GLN A 61 -5.95 18.57 6.17
CA GLN A 61 -5.65 19.73 7.01
C GLN A 61 -6.02 19.50 8.49
N TRP A 62 -7.00 18.64 8.78
CA TRP A 62 -7.42 18.30 10.16
C TRP A 62 -6.81 17.01 10.70
N GLY A 63 -6.42 16.08 9.83
CA GLY A 63 -5.86 14.77 10.16
C GLY A 63 -4.43 14.57 9.67
N GLY A 64 -3.71 15.65 9.37
CA GLY A 64 -2.40 15.62 8.71
C GLY A 64 -1.34 14.78 9.41
N HIS A 65 -1.45 14.55 10.73
CA HIS A 65 -0.50 13.69 11.46
C HIS A 65 -0.58 12.21 11.06
N TYR A 66 -1.65 11.76 10.38
CA TYR A 66 -1.73 10.41 9.81
C TYR A 66 -1.21 10.29 8.38
N TYR A 67 -0.81 11.39 7.74
CA TYR A 67 -0.29 11.40 6.36
C TYR A 67 1.20 11.07 6.35
N ASN A 68 1.54 9.82 6.70
CA ASN A 68 2.92 9.36 6.79
C ASN A 68 3.04 7.85 6.55
N ALA A 69 4.26 7.38 6.29
CA ALA A 69 4.55 5.99 5.98
C ALA A 69 4.22 5.01 7.11
N ALA A 70 4.33 5.41 8.38
CA ALA A 70 4.03 4.52 9.50
C ALA A 70 2.53 4.19 9.57
N ALA A 71 1.66 5.18 9.32
CA ALA A 71 0.22 4.96 9.25
C ALA A 71 -0.17 4.06 8.07
N VAL A 72 0.37 4.32 6.87
CA VAL A 72 0.09 3.49 5.67
C VAL A 72 0.56 2.05 5.88
N ARG A 73 1.77 1.87 6.43
CA ARG A 73 2.29 0.53 6.77
C ARG A 73 1.39 -0.19 7.77
N HIS A 74 0.92 0.51 8.81
CA HIS A 74 0.03 -0.08 9.80
C HIS A 74 -1.29 -0.55 9.16
N LEU A 75 -1.89 0.25 8.28
CA LEU A 75 -3.09 -0.15 7.54
C LEU A 75 -2.85 -1.40 6.68
N LYS A 76 -1.69 -1.52 6.04
CA LYS A 76 -1.34 -2.75 5.31
C LYS A 76 -1.17 -3.94 6.24
N SER A 77 -0.29 -3.83 7.24
CA SER A 77 0.15 -4.99 8.02
C SER A 77 -0.88 -5.50 9.00
N ASP A 78 -1.68 -4.59 9.59
CA ASP A 78 -2.64 -4.93 10.64
C ASP A 78 -4.04 -5.09 10.05
N TRP A 79 -4.44 -4.17 9.16
CA TRP A 79 -5.81 -4.15 8.61
C TRP A 79 -5.93 -4.84 7.25
N ASN A 80 -4.81 -5.27 6.66
CA ASN A 80 -4.75 -6.01 5.40
C ASN A 80 -5.42 -5.25 4.24
N VAL A 81 -5.25 -3.92 4.19
CA VAL A 81 -5.79 -3.11 3.10
C VAL A 81 -5.02 -3.37 1.79
N THR A 82 -5.72 -3.25 0.67
CA THR A 82 -5.13 -3.28 -0.69
C THR A 82 -5.08 -1.92 -1.34
N VAL A 83 -5.78 -0.93 -0.76
CA VAL A 83 -5.83 0.46 -1.23
C VAL A 83 -5.88 1.42 -0.05
N VAL A 84 -5.28 2.59 -0.19
CA VAL A 84 -5.45 3.71 0.74
C VAL A 84 -5.98 4.93 -0.03
N ARG A 85 -6.84 5.76 0.58
CA ARG A 85 -7.28 7.03 -0.01
C ARG A 85 -6.69 8.21 0.75
N ALA A 86 -5.95 9.05 0.04
CA ALA A 86 -5.43 10.32 0.52
C ALA A 86 -6.45 11.42 0.19
N ALA A 87 -7.28 11.80 1.17
CA ALA A 87 -8.27 12.85 1.01
C ALA A 87 -7.62 14.23 1.16
N ILE A 88 -7.22 14.84 0.05
CA ILE A 88 -6.52 16.12 0.07
C ILE A 88 -7.55 17.24 0.09
N ALA A 89 -7.66 17.89 1.24
CA ALA A 89 -8.60 18.96 1.48
C ALA A 89 -8.34 20.14 0.54
N VAL A 90 -9.41 20.71 -0.01
CA VAL A 90 -9.33 21.81 -0.97
C VAL A 90 -9.72 23.13 -0.32
N ASP A 91 -10.88 23.13 0.33
CA ASP A 91 -11.45 24.27 1.06
C ASP A 91 -10.98 24.27 2.53
N PHE A 92 -11.41 25.28 3.31
CA PHE A 92 -11.19 25.38 4.76
C PHE A 92 -9.73 25.16 5.18
N ASP A 93 -8.84 26.05 4.76
CA ASP A 93 -7.37 25.98 4.94
C ASP A 93 -6.70 24.77 4.26
N GLY A 94 -7.37 24.15 3.29
CA GLY A 94 -6.81 23.14 2.40
C GLY A 94 -5.93 23.70 1.28
N TYR A 95 -5.87 22.97 0.16
CA TYR A 95 -4.95 23.18 -0.96
C TYR A 95 -5.04 24.60 -1.56
N LEU A 96 -6.23 25.22 -1.61
CA LEU A 96 -6.36 26.57 -2.16
C LEU A 96 -5.60 27.63 -1.35
N ALA A 97 -5.48 27.42 -0.03
CA ALA A 97 -4.75 28.31 0.85
C ALA A 97 -3.29 27.86 1.02
N ASN A 98 -3.05 26.54 1.07
CA ASN A 98 -1.76 25.94 1.43
C ASN A 98 -1.34 24.84 0.43
N PRO A 99 -1.12 25.16 -0.86
CA PRO A 99 -0.95 24.15 -1.90
C PRO A 99 0.28 23.25 -1.66
N GLU A 100 1.41 23.83 -1.27
CA GLU A 100 2.63 23.08 -1.00
C GLU A 100 2.48 22.12 0.19
N VAL A 101 1.80 22.55 1.25
CA VAL A 101 1.59 21.76 2.47
C VAL A 101 0.68 20.56 2.19
N GLU A 102 -0.41 20.79 1.47
CA GLU A 102 -1.36 19.73 1.14
C GLU A 102 -0.82 18.78 0.06
N MET A 103 -0.02 19.28 -0.88
CA MET A 103 0.68 18.44 -1.87
C MET A 103 1.71 17.54 -1.20
N ALA A 104 2.52 18.05 -0.27
CA ALA A 104 3.51 17.25 0.45
C ALA A 104 2.87 16.08 1.23
N LYS A 105 1.65 16.26 1.74
CA LYS A 105 0.88 15.19 2.39
C LYS A 105 0.41 14.14 1.38
N ALA A 106 -0.03 14.56 0.19
CA ALA A 106 -0.40 13.64 -0.89
C ALA A 106 0.80 12.78 -1.30
N GLU A 107 1.93 13.42 -1.59
CA GLU A 107 3.20 12.78 -1.94
C GLU A 107 3.64 11.78 -0.87
N ALA A 108 3.61 12.16 0.41
CA ALA A 108 3.99 11.28 1.51
C ALA A 108 3.16 9.98 1.56
N VAL A 109 1.86 10.04 1.26
CA VAL A 109 0.99 8.86 1.21
C VAL A 109 1.20 8.05 -0.07
N ILE A 110 1.43 8.71 -1.21
CA ILE A 110 1.72 8.06 -2.49
C ILE A 110 3.02 7.25 -2.38
N GLU A 111 4.10 7.87 -1.92
CA GLU A 111 5.41 7.22 -1.75
C GLU A 111 5.33 6.05 -0.77
N ALA A 112 4.58 6.22 0.33
CA ALA A 112 4.34 5.13 1.27
C ALA A 112 3.54 3.97 0.66
N ALA A 113 2.50 4.28 -0.14
CA ALA A 113 1.71 3.25 -0.82
C ALA A 113 2.56 2.49 -1.87
N ILE A 114 3.41 3.19 -2.62
CA ILE A 114 4.38 2.59 -3.55
C ILE A 114 5.33 1.65 -2.80
N ALA A 115 5.96 2.15 -1.72
CA ALA A 115 6.89 1.36 -0.92
C ALA A 115 6.24 0.10 -0.30
N GLU A 116 4.95 0.18 0.01
CA GLU A 116 4.18 -0.92 0.57
C GLU A 116 3.44 -1.78 -0.48
N GLY A 117 3.55 -1.46 -1.77
CA GLY A 117 2.89 -2.19 -2.86
C GLY A 117 1.35 -2.13 -2.81
N LEU A 118 0.80 -1.03 -2.33
CA LEU A 118 -0.64 -0.76 -2.27
C LEU A 118 -1.07 0.12 -3.44
N TYR A 119 -2.35 0.04 -3.81
CA TYR A 119 -2.96 1.10 -4.61
C TYR A 119 -3.22 2.34 -3.76
N VAL A 120 -3.22 3.52 -4.37
CA VAL A 120 -3.58 4.78 -3.71
C VAL A 120 -4.60 5.53 -4.56
N ILE A 121 -5.63 6.06 -3.89
CA ILE A 121 -6.56 7.03 -4.46
C ILE A 121 -6.09 8.41 -4.01
N VAL A 122 -5.69 9.24 -4.97
CA VAL A 122 -5.40 10.67 -4.74
C VAL A 122 -6.70 11.43 -4.98
N ASP A 123 -7.27 11.95 -3.90
CA ASP A 123 -8.63 12.48 -3.89
C ASP A 123 -8.62 14.01 -3.71
N TRP A 124 -9.11 14.71 -4.73
CA TRP A 124 -9.43 16.14 -4.66
C TRP A 124 -10.66 16.33 -3.78
N HIS A 125 -10.43 16.54 -2.48
CA HIS A 125 -11.46 16.50 -1.46
C HIS A 125 -12.12 17.88 -1.29
N ALA A 126 -13.01 18.21 -2.24
CA ALA A 126 -13.78 19.44 -2.25
C ALA A 126 -15.30 19.18 -2.13
N HIS A 127 -16.02 20.15 -1.58
CA HIS A 127 -17.48 20.19 -1.69
C HIS A 127 -17.96 21.07 -2.85
N GLU A 128 -17.18 22.10 -3.19
CA GLU A 128 -17.48 23.02 -4.30
C GLU A 128 -16.60 22.73 -5.53
N PRO A 129 -17.08 23.04 -6.74
CA PRO A 129 -16.32 22.81 -7.96
C PRO A 129 -15.17 23.82 -8.12
N HIS A 130 -13.95 23.31 -8.26
CA HIS A 130 -12.73 24.11 -8.45
C HIS A 130 -11.92 23.64 -9.67
N PRO A 131 -12.47 23.70 -10.89
CA PRO A 131 -11.91 22.98 -12.05
C PRO A 131 -10.49 23.42 -12.43
N ALA A 132 -10.18 24.71 -12.37
CA ALA A 132 -8.84 25.22 -12.70
C ALA A 132 -7.79 24.79 -11.67
N ALA A 133 -8.13 24.82 -10.38
CA ALA A 133 -7.22 24.38 -9.32
C ALA A 133 -7.04 22.86 -9.33
N ALA A 134 -8.12 22.10 -9.57
CA ALA A 134 -8.05 20.65 -9.72
C ALA A 134 -7.17 20.24 -10.91
N ALA A 135 -7.27 20.93 -12.04
CA ALA A 135 -6.42 20.68 -13.22
C ALA A 135 -4.94 21.02 -12.99
N ALA A 136 -4.62 21.89 -12.03
CA ALA A 136 -3.25 22.19 -11.63
C ALA A 136 -2.71 21.21 -10.57
N PHE A 137 -3.60 20.55 -9.83
CA PHE A 137 -3.26 19.59 -8.79
C PHE A 137 -2.88 18.20 -9.36
N PHE A 138 -3.54 17.76 -10.43
CA PHE A 138 -3.27 16.48 -11.12
C PHE A 138 -2.32 16.65 -12.31
#